data_AF-A0A9P7EMW6-F1
#
_entry.id   AF-A0A9P7EMW6-F1
#
_cell.length_a   1.000
_cell.length_b   1.000
_cell.length_c   1.000
_cell.angle_alpha   90.00
_cell.angle_beta   90.00
_cell.angle_gamma   90.00
#
_symmetry.space_group_name_H-M   'P 1'
#
loop_
_entity.id
_entity.type
_entity.pdbx_description
1 polymer ?
#
loop_
_entity_poly.entity_id
_entity_poly.type
_entity_poly.pdbx_seq_one_letter_code
_entity_poly.pdbx_strand_id
1 'polypeptide(L)'
;MPAPGLVAYGHKMVNDLFDGSVGFAIDGGIKDANHIRRLSAELNCPMPAVDNTHRGLITARAIHQAQTVAGTQQWDIIDWSALIASSRVAAGLNPFDSKKGTGVVRED
;
A
#
# COMPACT_ATOMS: atom_id res chain seq x y z
N MET A 1 20.22 13.59 -5.87
CA MET A 1 20.32 12.32 -6.62
C MET A 1 19.06 11.52 -6.33
N PRO A 2 18.39 10.88 -7.31
CA PRO A 2 17.24 10.05 -6.97
C PRO A 2 17.76 8.84 -6.18
N ALA A 3 17.24 8.64 -4.98
CA ALA A 3 17.54 7.46 -4.18
C ALA A 3 17.02 6.23 -4.94
N PRO A 4 17.85 5.22 -5.30
CA PRO A 4 17.41 4.08 -6.12
C PRO A 4 16.14 3.39 -5.60
N GLY A 5 15.98 3.31 -4.28
CA GLY A 5 14.77 2.78 -3.64
C GLY A 5 13.50 3.59 -3.95
N LEU A 6 13.58 4.92 -4.00
CA LEU A 6 12.44 5.77 -4.34
C LEU A 6 11.96 5.51 -5.78
N VAL A 7 12.90 5.34 -6.72
CA VAL A 7 12.57 5.03 -8.12
C VAL A 7 11.94 3.65 -8.22
N ALA A 8 12.48 2.64 -7.52
CA ALA A 8 11.94 1.29 -7.53
C ALA A 8 10.50 1.23 -6.97
N TYR A 9 10.25 1.86 -5.82
CA TYR A 9 8.91 1.92 -5.24
C TYR A 9 7.95 2.74 -6.09
N GLY A 10 8.41 3.88 -6.63
CA GLY A 10 7.62 4.68 -7.56
C GLY A 10 7.20 3.88 -8.80
N HIS A 11 8.12 3.10 -9.37
CA HIS A 11 7.82 2.22 -10.49
C HIS A 11 6.75 1.16 -10.14
N LYS A 12 6.85 0.53 -8.95
CA LYS A 12 5.81 -0.41 -8.49
C LYS A 12 4.45 0.27 -8.34
N MET A 13 4.43 1.44 -7.70
CA MET A 13 3.19 2.20 -7.43
C MET A 13 2.52 2.75 -8.68
N VAL A 14 3.27 3.19 -9.69
CA VAL A 14 2.72 3.75 -10.94
C VAL A 14 2.20 2.65 -11.86
N ASN A 15 2.84 1.48 -11.87
CA ASN A 15 2.52 0.39 -12.78
C ASN A 15 1.71 -0.75 -12.13
N ASP A 16 1.19 -0.53 -10.92
CA ASP A 16 0.39 -1.50 -10.17
C ASP A 16 1.09 -2.86 -9.92
N LEU A 17 2.42 -2.83 -9.77
CA LEU A 17 3.25 -4.03 -9.58
C LEU A 17 3.43 -4.33 -8.09
N PHE A 18 2.38 -4.87 -7.48
CA PHE A 18 2.31 -5.14 -6.04
C PHE A 18 2.56 -6.61 -5.66
N ASP A 19 3.28 -7.38 -6.48
CA ASP A 19 3.67 -8.75 -6.13
C ASP A 19 4.64 -8.76 -4.94
N GLY A 20 4.17 -9.27 -3.81
CA GLY A 20 4.92 -9.38 -2.56
C GLY A 20 5.74 -10.66 -2.43
N SER A 21 5.65 -11.60 -3.38
CA SER A 21 6.56 -12.76 -3.46
C SER A 21 7.97 -12.34 -3.89
N VAL A 22 8.08 -11.24 -4.64
CA VAL A 22 9.32 -10.63 -5.11
C VAL A 22 9.45 -9.22 -4.51
N GLY A 23 9.86 -9.14 -3.24
CA GLY A 23 10.00 -7.87 -2.55
C GLY A 23 9.88 -7.99 -1.04
N PHE A 24 9.14 -7.06 -0.43
CA PHE A 24 8.91 -7.03 1.01
C PHE A 24 7.40 -7.11 1.27
N ALA A 25 6.97 -8.24 1.83
CA ALA A 25 5.56 -8.51 2.08
C ALA A 25 4.95 -7.49 3.05
N ILE A 26 3.66 -7.19 2.84
CA ILE A 26 2.91 -6.19 3.62
C ILE A 26 2.96 -6.45 5.14
N ASP A 27 2.92 -7.72 5.56
CA ASP A 27 2.98 -8.07 6.97
C ASP A 27 4.34 -7.76 7.61
N GLY A 28 5.42 -7.83 6.84
CA GLY A 28 6.74 -7.35 7.27
C GLY A 28 6.74 -5.84 7.51
N GLY A 29 6.16 -5.08 6.59
CA GLY A 29 6.00 -3.63 6.74
C GLY A 29 5.16 -3.25 7.96
N ILE A 30 4.07 -3.99 8.22
CA ILE A 30 3.21 -3.76 9.39
C ILE A 30 3.95 -4.09 10.68
N LYS A 31 4.71 -5.19 10.71
CA LYS A 31 5.55 -5.57 11.85
C LYS A 31 6.55 -4.47 12.18
N ASP A 32 7.30 -3.99 11.20
CA ASP A 32 8.32 -2.96 11.40
C ASP A 32 7.71 -1.64 11.85
N ALA A 33 6.60 -1.22 11.24
CA ALA A 33 5.86 -0.03 11.66
C ALA A 33 5.37 -0.13 13.10
N ASN A 34 4.90 -1.31 13.54
CA ASN A 34 4.50 -1.52 14.94
C ASN A 34 5.67 -1.47 15.91
N HIS A 35 6.83 -2.03 15.55
CA HIS A 35 8.04 -1.91 16.37
C HIS A 35 8.47 -0.45 16.53
N ILE A 36 8.48 0.32 15.44
CA ILE A 36 8.84 1.75 15.49
C ILE A 36 7.82 2.53 16.35
N ARG A 37 6.52 2.31 16.16
CA ARG A 37 5.46 2.99 16.92
C ARG A 37 5.52 2.69 18.42
N ARG A 38 5.85 1.45 18.79
CA ARG A 38 6.05 1.08 20.19
C ARG A 38 7.23 1.83 20.80
N LEU A 39 8.38 1.80 20.14
CA LEU A 39 9.58 2.50 20.62
C LEU A 39 9.36 4.02 20.70
N SER A 40 8.68 4.59 19.70
CA SER A 40 8.39 6.01 19.63
C SER A 40 7.47 6.45 20.78
N ALA A 41 6.53 5.60 21.18
CA ALA A 41 5.68 5.83 22.36
C ALA A 41 6.48 5.70 23.68
N GLU A 42 7.34 4.69 23.81
CA GLU A 42 8.20 4.49 24.99
C GLU A 42 9.13 5.69 25.24
N LEU A 43 9.62 6.32 24.17
CA LEU A 43 10.55 7.45 24.23
C LEU A 43 9.89 8.82 24.12
N ASN A 44 8.55 8.90 24.08
CA ASN A 44 7.81 10.16 23.87
C ASN A 44 8.30 10.94 22.64
N CYS A 45 8.56 10.24 21.54
CA CYS A 45 9.03 10.80 20.28
C CYS A 45 7.97 10.57 19.19
N PRO A 46 6.98 11.45 19.01
CA PRO A 46 5.93 11.25 18.02
C PRO A 46 6.49 11.10 16.60
N MET A 47 5.99 10.11 15.86
CA MET A 47 6.41 9.81 14.48
C MET A 47 5.19 9.77 13.53
N PRO A 48 4.55 10.91 13.23
CA PRO A 48 3.29 10.93 12.47
C PRO A 48 3.38 10.29 11.08
N ALA A 49 4.54 10.36 10.42
CA ALA A 49 4.77 9.69 9.14
C ALA A 49 4.65 8.17 9.26
N VAL A 50 5.17 7.58 10.35
CA VAL A 50 5.08 6.14 10.61
C VAL A 50 3.64 5.75 10.96
N ASP A 51 2.93 6.58 11.72
CA ASP A 51 1.51 6.37 12.01
C ASP A 51 0.67 6.33 10.72
N ASN A 52 0.92 7.26 9.79
CA ASN A 52 0.27 7.27 8.49
C ASN A 52 0.62 6.04 7.65
N THR A 53 1.89 5.63 7.61
CA THR A 53 2.33 4.41 6.93
C THR A 53 1.64 3.18 7.51
N HIS A 54 1.59 3.03 8.84
CA HIS A 54 0.92 1.91 9.49
C HIS A 54 -0.58 1.86 9.12
N ARG A 55 -1.29 2.99 9.18
CA ARG A 55 -2.69 3.08 8.75
C ARG A 55 -2.87 2.69 7.28
N GLY A 56 -1.96 3.15 6.41
CA GLY A 56 -1.98 2.83 4.99
C GLY A 56 -1.79 1.34 4.72
N LEU A 57 -0.84 0.70 5.40
CA LEU A 57 -0.60 -0.74 5.30
C LEU A 57 -1.78 -1.56 5.81
N ILE A 58 -2.41 -1.17 6.93
CA ILE A 58 -3.62 -1.84 7.43
C ILE A 58 -4.77 -1.74 6.42
N THR A 59 -4.96 -0.56 5.82
CA THR A 59 -5.98 -0.34 4.77
C THR A 59 -5.72 -1.25 3.57
N ALA A 60 -4.49 -1.27 3.06
CA ALA A 60 -4.12 -2.11 1.92
C ALA A 60 -4.31 -3.61 2.22
N ARG A 61 -3.93 -4.08 3.42
CA ARG A 61 -4.16 -5.48 3.83
C ARG A 61 -5.64 -5.83 3.92
N ALA A 62 -6.47 -4.94 4.48
CA ALA A 62 -7.91 -5.17 4.58
C ALA A 62 -8.57 -5.30 3.20
N ILE A 63 -8.17 -4.46 2.25
CA ILE A 63 -8.66 -4.51 0.87
C ILE A 63 -8.21 -5.81 0.18
N HIS A 64 -6.93 -6.17 0.31
CA HIS A 64 -6.38 -7.41 -0.25
C HIS A 64 -7.11 -8.63 0.31
N GLN A 65 -7.33 -8.70 1.62
CA GLN A 65 -8.08 -9.78 2.26
C GLN A 65 -9.52 -9.88 1.72
N ALA A 66 -10.20 -8.75 1.51
CA ALA A 66 -11.53 -8.74 0.92
C ALA A 66 -11.52 -9.28 -0.53
N GLN A 67 -10.49 -8.91 -1.32
CA GLN A 67 -10.30 -9.46 -2.66
C GLN A 67 -10.02 -10.95 -2.65
N THR A 68 -9.22 -11.44 -1.69
CA THR A 68 -8.93 -12.87 -1.50
C THR A 68 -10.21 -13.67 -1.22
N VAL A 69 -11.05 -13.17 -0.31
CA VAL A 69 -12.36 -13.81 -0.01
C VAL A 69 -13.25 -13.84 -1.25
N ALA A 70 -13.22 -12.78 -2.05
CA ALA A 70 -14.00 -12.70 -3.29
C ALA A 70 -13.37 -13.48 -4.48
N GLY A 71 -12.15 -14.03 -4.34
CA GLY A 71 -11.43 -14.67 -5.44
C GLY A 71 -11.02 -13.70 -6.56
N THR A 72 -10.85 -12.42 -6.23
CA THR A 72 -10.53 -11.34 -7.18
C THR A 72 -9.15 -10.73 -6.97
N GLN A 73 -8.37 -11.30 -6.03
CA GLN A 73 -7.01 -10.87 -5.78
C GLN A 73 -6.13 -11.16 -7.00
N GLN A 74 -5.29 -10.21 -7.36
CA GLN A 74 -4.30 -10.40 -8.42
C GLN A 74 -3.04 -11.11 -7.91
N TRP A 75 -2.67 -10.85 -6.65
CA TRP A 75 -1.47 -11.38 -6.01
C TRP A 75 -1.85 -12.16 -4.75
N ASP A 76 -1.22 -13.31 -4.52
CA ASP A 76 -1.41 -14.08 -3.28
C ASP A 76 -0.76 -13.38 -2.07
N ILE A 77 0.43 -12.82 -2.30
CA ILE A 77 1.16 -11.99 -1.33
C ILE A 77 1.28 -10.60 -1.93
N ILE A 78 0.92 -9.58 -1.17
CA ILE A 78 1.00 -8.19 -1.61
C ILE A 78 2.23 -7.48 -1.02
N ASP A 79 2.96 -6.75 -1.85
CA ASP A 79 4.15 -5.96 -1.46
C ASP A 79 3.72 -4.75 -0.61
N TRP A 80 4.56 -4.35 0.35
CA TRP A 80 4.28 -3.20 1.22
C TRP A 80 4.13 -1.87 0.46
N SER A 81 4.66 -1.74 -0.77
CA SER A 81 4.42 -0.57 -1.62
C SER A 81 2.95 -0.36 -1.97
N ALA A 82 2.11 -1.39 -1.77
CA ALA A 82 0.66 -1.31 -1.85
C ALA A 82 0.02 -0.35 -0.82
N LEU A 83 0.79 0.21 0.12
CA LEU A 83 0.33 1.27 1.02
C LEU A 83 -0.29 2.47 0.28
N ILE A 84 0.08 2.70 -0.99
CA ILE A 84 -0.53 3.73 -1.86
C ILE A 84 -2.04 3.53 -2.05
N ALA A 85 -2.53 2.30 -1.91
CA ALA A 85 -3.96 2.00 -1.99
C ALA A 85 -4.77 2.83 -1.01
N SER A 86 -4.24 3.13 0.18
CA SER A 86 -4.91 3.98 1.16
C SER A 86 -5.20 5.39 0.62
N SER A 87 -4.25 5.99 -0.09
CA SER A 87 -4.44 7.31 -0.70
C SER A 87 -5.38 7.24 -1.89
N ARG A 88 -5.30 6.17 -2.69
CA ARG A 88 -6.19 5.96 -3.84
C ARG A 88 -7.64 5.82 -3.43
N VAL A 89 -7.95 4.97 -2.44
CA VAL A 89 -9.33 4.79 -1.98
C VAL A 89 -9.88 6.04 -1.31
N ALA A 90 -9.05 6.79 -0.58
CA ALA A 90 -9.44 8.09 -0.02
C ALA A 90 -9.80 9.12 -1.10
N ALA A 91 -9.22 8.98 -2.30
CA ALA A 91 -9.54 9.80 -3.48
C ALA A 91 -10.64 9.20 -4.37
N GLY A 92 -11.31 8.11 -3.94
CA GLY A 92 -12.34 7.43 -4.74
C GLY A 92 -11.79 6.61 -5.93
N LEU A 93 -10.49 6.38 -5.99
CA LEU A 93 -9.84 5.58 -7.03
C LEU A 93 -9.77 4.10 -6.65
N ASN A 94 -9.60 3.24 -7.65
CA ASN A 94 -9.38 1.83 -7.39
C ASN A 94 -8.03 1.61 -6.65
N PRO A 95 -7.99 0.73 -5.63
CA PRO A 95 -6.81 0.57 -4.78
C PRO A 95 -5.57 0.03 -5.51
N PHE A 96 -5.74 -1.00 -6.35
CA PHE A 96 -4.62 -1.75 -6.94
C PHE A 96 -4.62 -1.75 -8.47
N ASP A 97 -5.54 -1.02 -9.11
CA ASP A 97 -5.59 -0.84 -10.57
C ASP A 97 -5.82 0.64 -10.90
N SER A 98 -4.75 1.36 -11.21
CA SER A 98 -4.78 2.79 -11.52
C SER A 98 -5.55 3.13 -12.81
N LYS A 99 -5.82 2.15 -13.67
CA LYS A 99 -6.52 2.33 -14.95
C LYS A 99 -8.04 2.13 -14.81
N LYS A 100 -8.48 1.48 -13.73
CA LYS A 100 -9.89 1.18 -13.51
C LYS A 100 -10.66 2.42 -13.02
N GLY A 101 -11.65 2.85 -13.82
CA GLY A 101 -12.52 3.98 -13.49
C GLY A 101 -11.97 5.35 -13.89
N THR A 102 -10.87 5.41 -14.64
CA THR A 102 -10.26 6.67 -15.12
C THR A 102 -10.53 6.93 -16.61
N GLY A 103 -11.19 6.01 -17.31
CA GLY A 103 -11.61 6.19 -18.70
C GLY A 103 -12.79 7.14 -18.83
N VAL A 104 -12.75 8.03 -19.83
CA VAL A 104 -13.90 8.87 -20.19
C VAL A 104 -14.96 7.97 -20.84
N VAL A 105 -16.09 7.79 -20.16
CA VAL A 105 -17.26 7.13 -20.74
C VAL A 105 -18.02 8.19 -21.53
N ARG A 106 -18.22 7.98 -22.84
CA ARG A 106 -19.16 8.82 -23.60
C ARG A 106 -20.56 8.56 -23.07
N GLU A 107 -21.26 9.60 -22.66
CA GLU A 107 -22.71 9.52 -22.46
C GLU A 107 -23.34 9.32 -23.85
N ASP A 108 -24.19 8.30 -23.98
CA ASP A 108 -24.96 8.01 -25.20
C ASP A 108 -26.03 9.09 -25.45
#